data_AF-A0A9E3QBA2-F1
#
_entry.id   AF-A0A9E3QBA2-F1
#
_cell.length_a   1.000
_cell.length_b   1.000
_cell.length_c   1.000
_cell.angle_alpha   90.00
_cell.angle_beta   90.00
_cell.angle_gamma   90.00
#
_symmetry.space_group_name_H-M   'P 1'
#
loop_
_entity.id
_entity.type
_entity.pdbx_description
1 polymer ?
#
loop_
_entity_poly.entity_id
_entity_poly.type
_entity_poly.pdbx_seq_one_letter_code
_entity_poly.pdbx_strand_id
1 'polypeptide(L)'
;MAQIQSQSEKTIHHSRNFLKPSWAQVLLYLLLSIILLVLLNVGDVIHRFGGTYISTPESLKTNFTTLSTGFSNSFSNALGGRLGQIMLWSFIGAVAYIGLWLAKNVLNSFENDIISAHYLHPKGYSRAGYWGSSLAVKVFLASMIFITVGYFFVSIRAVLPALAALAGSAAYNFELQNSVLYILFSIVGGALVLYIGVMLLRVVSHLWKML
;
A
#
# COMPACT_ATOMS: atom_id res chain seq x y z
N MET A 1 43.08 -1.61 -18.92
CA MET A 1 42.47 -2.93 -18.61
C MET A 1 41.04 -2.67 -18.15
N ALA A 2 40.05 -2.96 -18.99
CA ALA A 2 38.64 -2.83 -18.60
C ALA A 2 38.28 -4.00 -17.67
N GLN A 3 37.92 -3.70 -16.43
CA GLN A 3 37.42 -4.71 -15.50
C GLN A 3 36.11 -5.26 -16.05
N ILE A 4 36.13 -6.52 -16.46
CA ILE A 4 34.92 -7.29 -16.75
C ILE A 4 34.23 -7.53 -15.40
N GLN A 5 33.42 -6.57 -14.96
CA GLN A 5 32.51 -6.78 -13.83
C GLN A 5 31.63 -7.97 -14.17
N SER A 6 31.71 -9.02 -13.36
CA SER A 6 30.89 -10.21 -13.54
C SER A 6 29.41 -9.81 -13.51
N GLN A 7 28.58 -10.41 -14.36
CA GLN A 7 27.14 -10.12 -14.36
C GLN A 7 26.49 -10.37 -12.98
N SER A 8 27.10 -11.24 -12.17
CA SER A 8 26.72 -11.48 -10.77
C SER A 8 26.81 -10.21 -9.92
N GLU A 9 27.91 -9.45 -9.99
CA GLU A 9 28.09 -8.22 -9.22
C GLU A 9 27.07 -7.14 -9.60
N LYS A 10 26.76 -7.02 -10.89
CA LYS A 10 25.75 -6.06 -11.38
C LYS A 10 24.35 -6.41 -10.88
N THR A 11 23.98 -7.69 -10.90
CA THR A 11 22.69 -8.16 -10.38
C THR A 11 22.58 -7.95 -8.87
N ILE A 12 23.62 -8.26 -8.10
CA ILE A 12 23.64 -8.04 -6.64
C ILE A 12 23.48 -6.55 -6.29
N HIS A 13 24.19 -5.67 -7.00
CA HIS A 13 24.05 -4.22 -6.80
C HIS A 13 22.64 -3.73 -7.14
N HIS A 14 22.02 -4.24 -8.20
CA HIS A 14 20.66 -3.88 -8.57
C HIS A 14 19.62 -4.37 -7.55
N SER A 15 19.75 -5.61 -7.07
CA SER A 15 18.89 -6.17 -6.02
C SER A 15 19.00 -5.41 -4.70
N ARG A 16 20.21 -4.99 -4.31
CA ARG A 16 20.43 -4.23 -3.07
C ARG A 16 19.79 -2.84 -3.13
N ASN A 17 19.89 -2.17 -4.27
CA ASN A 17 19.27 -0.86 -4.49
C ASN A 17 17.75 -0.94 -4.65
N PHE A 18 17.23 -2.10 -5.06
CA PHE A 18 15.79 -2.35 -5.13
C PHE A 18 15.14 -2.37 -3.74
N LEU A 19 15.83 -2.95 -2.75
CA LEU A 19 15.33 -3.10 -1.38
C LEU A 19 15.56 -1.86 -0.51
N LYS A 20 16.72 -1.20 -0.63
CA LYS A 20 17.08 -0.11 0.28
C LYS A 20 16.34 1.20 -0.08
N PRO A 21 15.51 1.77 0.81
CA PRO A 21 14.91 3.07 0.55
C PRO A 21 15.98 4.17 0.60
N SER A 22 15.81 5.21 -0.20
CA SER A 22 16.65 6.42 -0.10
C SER A 22 16.31 7.21 1.16
N TRP A 23 17.24 8.02 1.65
CA TRP A 23 16.97 8.89 2.82
C TRP A 23 15.76 9.81 2.62
N ALA A 24 15.59 10.34 1.41
CA ALA A 24 14.42 11.13 1.05
C ALA A 24 13.11 10.31 1.15
N GLN A 25 13.12 9.04 0.72
CA GLN A 25 11.96 8.15 0.87
C GLN A 25 11.65 7.88 2.34
N VAL A 26 12.66 7.64 3.17
CA VAL A 26 12.48 7.43 4.62
C VAL A 26 11.82 8.65 5.27
N LEU A 27 12.33 9.86 5.01
CA LEU A 27 11.73 11.10 5.52
C LEU A 27 10.28 11.27 5.04
N LEU A 28 10.03 10.97 3.78
CA LEU A 28 8.69 11.04 3.19
C LEU A 28 7.72 10.05 3.85
N TYR A 29 8.16 8.81 4.13
CA TYR A 29 7.33 7.82 4.83
C TYR A 29 7.04 8.22 6.27
N LEU A 30 8.00 8.80 6.98
CA LEU A 30 7.78 9.34 8.33
C LEU A 30 6.76 10.48 8.30
N LEU A 31 6.91 11.43 7.38
CA LEU A 31 6.01 12.57 7.25
C LEU A 31 4.59 12.11 6.89
N LEU A 32 4.45 11.23 5.89
CA LEU A 32 3.16 10.63 5.54
C LEU A 32 2.56 9.86 6.72
N SER A 33 3.35 9.11 7.48
CA SER A 33 2.86 8.40 8.66
C SER A 33 2.28 9.35 9.70
N ILE A 34 2.95 10.49 9.97
CA ILE A 34 2.44 11.49 10.91
C ILE A 34 1.10 12.04 10.41
N ILE A 35 1.02 12.45 9.14
CA ILE A 35 -0.22 12.95 8.54
C ILE A 35 -1.34 11.90 8.65
N LEU A 36 -1.03 10.64 8.36
CA LEU A 36 -2.01 9.56 8.35
C LEU A 36 -2.52 9.24 9.76
N LEU A 37 -1.64 9.24 10.76
CA LEU A 37 -2.02 9.07 12.16
C LEU A 37 -2.87 10.25 12.67
N VAL A 38 -2.55 11.48 12.26
CA VAL A 38 -3.36 12.66 12.60
C VAL A 38 -4.73 12.58 11.94
N LEU A 39 -4.80 12.25 10.65
CA LEU A 39 -6.07 12.09 9.93
C LEU A 39 -6.95 10.99 10.54
N LEU A 40 -6.36 9.88 10.98
CA LEU A 40 -7.11 8.81 11.64
C LEU A 40 -7.59 9.18 13.04
N ASN A 41 -6.94 10.13 13.72
CA ASN A 41 -7.35 10.63 15.03
C ASN A 41 -7.99 12.04 14.96
N VAL A 42 -8.35 12.53 13.77
CA VAL A 42 -8.80 13.93 13.59
C VAL A 42 -10.05 14.24 14.41
N GLY A 43 -10.96 13.26 14.56
CA GLY A 43 -12.15 13.40 15.41
C GLY A 43 -11.75 13.73 16.85
N ASP A 44 -10.88 12.93 17.44
CA ASP A 44 -10.39 13.10 18.82
C ASP A 44 -9.64 14.43 19.01
N VAL A 45 -8.86 14.84 18.01
CA VAL A 45 -8.15 16.12 18.02
C VAL A 45 -9.12 17.30 17.98
N ILE A 46 -10.12 17.26 17.08
CA ILE A 46 -11.13 18.32 16.95
C ILE A 46 -11.99 18.42 18.24
N HIS A 47 -12.36 17.29 18.83
CA HIS A 47 -13.13 17.27 20.08
C HIS A 47 -12.38 17.94 21.26
N ARG A 48 -11.04 17.79 21.32
CA ARG A 48 -10.21 18.49 22.33
C ARG A 48 -10.17 20.00 22.13
N PHE A 49 -10.01 20.47 20.89
CA PHE A 49 -10.01 21.90 20.60
C PHE A 49 -11.41 22.53 20.75
N GLY A 50 -12.47 21.73 20.56
CA GLY A 50 -13.87 22.13 20.75
C GLY A 50 -14.35 22.13 22.21
N GLY A 51 -13.50 21.80 23.20
CA GLY A 51 -13.84 21.89 24.62
C GLY A 51 -14.84 20.85 25.15
N THR A 52 -15.20 19.85 24.35
CA THR A 52 -16.08 18.74 24.78
C THR A 52 -15.23 17.60 25.32
N TYR A 53 -14.94 17.64 26.62
CA TYR A 53 -14.22 16.57 27.32
C TYR A 53 -15.04 15.27 27.31
N ILE A 54 -14.53 14.24 26.64
CA ILE A 54 -15.07 12.89 26.75
C ILE A 54 -14.56 12.29 28.06
N SER A 55 -15.45 12.18 29.03
CA SER A 55 -15.16 11.86 30.44
C SER A 55 -15.10 10.36 30.77
N THR A 56 -14.91 9.45 29.80
CA THR A 56 -14.84 8.02 30.09
C THR A 56 -13.74 7.27 29.34
N PRO A 57 -12.85 6.54 30.03
CA PRO A 57 -11.81 5.68 29.42
C PRO A 57 -12.38 4.54 28.55
N GLU A 58 -13.67 4.22 28.67
CA GLU A 58 -14.33 3.20 27.86
C GLU A 58 -14.62 3.66 26.42
N SER A 59 -14.61 4.97 26.12
CA SER A 59 -14.74 5.48 24.76
C SER A 59 -13.46 5.33 23.93
N LEU A 60 -12.32 5.05 24.58
CA LEU A 60 -11.04 4.73 23.94
C LEU A 60 -10.93 3.27 23.48
N LYS A 61 -11.91 2.41 23.81
CA LYS A 61 -12.06 1.09 23.18
C LYS A 61 -12.46 1.28 21.72
N THR A 62 -11.47 1.48 20.85
CA THR A 62 -11.52 1.21 19.40
C THR A 62 -12.90 1.41 18.81
N ASN A 63 -13.46 2.61 18.97
CA ASN A 63 -14.83 2.85 18.59
C ASN A 63 -14.83 3.22 17.10
N PHE A 64 -14.42 2.24 16.29
CA PHE A 64 -14.47 2.25 14.84
C PHE A 64 -15.84 2.63 14.35
N THR A 65 -16.89 2.23 15.07
CA THR A 65 -18.25 2.69 14.85
C THR A 65 -18.34 4.20 14.97
N THR A 66 -17.90 4.85 16.04
CA THR A 66 -17.99 6.31 16.17
C THR A 66 -17.05 7.07 15.23
N LEU A 67 -15.87 6.55 14.91
CA LEU A 67 -14.95 7.19 13.96
C LEU A 67 -15.39 6.97 12.50
N SER A 68 -15.87 5.77 12.16
CA SER A 68 -16.57 5.48 10.90
C SER A 68 -17.86 6.27 10.81
N THR A 69 -18.59 6.50 11.89
CA THR A 69 -19.86 7.24 11.87
C THR A 69 -19.61 8.75 11.86
N GLY A 70 -18.57 9.25 12.53
CA GLY A 70 -18.14 10.66 12.48
C GLY A 70 -17.52 11.02 11.13
N PHE A 71 -16.61 10.19 10.61
CA PHE A 71 -16.12 10.31 9.25
C PHE A 71 -17.25 10.08 8.26
N SER A 72 -18.06 9.02 8.37
CA SER A 72 -19.23 8.81 7.49
C SER A 72 -20.22 9.94 7.56
N ASN A 73 -20.48 10.58 8.70
CA ASN A 73 -21.45 11.67 8.79
C ASN A 73 -20.87 12.99 8.24
N SER A 74 -19.60 13.30 8.52
CA SER A 74 -18.95 14.48 7.94
C SER A 74 -18.66 14.30 6.44
N PHE A 75 -18.24 13.10 6.04
CA PHE A 75 -18.01 12.70 4.67
C PHE A 75 -19.33 12.52 3.91
N SER A 76 -20.41 11.98 4.50
CA SER A 76 -21.74 11.93 3.88
C SER A 76 -22.45 13.27 3.88
N ASN A 77 -22.14 14.20 4.78
CA ASN A 77 -22.68 15.56 4.67
C ASN A 77 -21.92 16.35 3.59
N ALA A 78 -20.61 16.12 3.42
CA ALA A 78 -19.80 16.73 2.34
C ALA A 78 -20.03 16.06 0.97
N LEU A 79 -20.29 14.75 0.92
CA LEU A 79 -20.47 13.94 -0.30
C LEU A 79 -21.91 13.48 -0.55
N GLY A 80 -22.83 13.71 0.37
CA GLY A 80 -24.26 13.42 0.20
C GLY A 80 -24.94 14.40 -0.75
N GLY A 81 -24.27 15.51 -1.09
CA GLY A 81 -24.63 16.34 -2.23
C GLY A 81 -24.24 15.71 -3.57
N ARG A 82 -24.72 16.30 -4.68
CA ARG A 82 -24.43 15.83 -6.05
C ARG A 82 -22.93 15.64 -6.33
N LEU A 83 -22.07 16.46 -5.71
CA LEU A 83 -20.62 16.41 -5.90
C LEU A 83 -20.01 15.10 -5.41
N GLY A 84 -20.50 14.55 -4.30
CA GLY A 84 -19.96 13.30 -3.80
C GLY A 84 -20.50 12.06 -4.48
N GLN A 85 -21.74 12.11 -4.97
CA GLN A 85 -22.23 11.10 -5.92
C GLN A 85 -21.35 11.07 -7.18
N ILE A 86 -21.00 12.24 -7.73
CA ILE A 86 -20.08 12.33 -8.88
C ILE A 86 -18.73 11.71 -8.54
N MET A 87 -18.11 12.10 -7.41
CA MET A 87 -16.82 11.54 -7.00
C MET A 87 -16.86 10.02 -6.81
N LEU A 88 -17.91 9.50 -6.17
CA LEU A 88 -18.10 8.06 -5.97
C LEU A 88 -18.21 7.33 -7.31
N TRP A 89 -19.07 7.80 -8.21
CA TRP A 89 -19.24 7.19 -9.53
C TRP A 89 -18.01 7.32 -10.42
N SER A 90 -17.30 8.45 -10.36
CA SER A 90 -16.00 8.62 -11.02
C SER A 90 -14.96 7.64 -10.48
N PHE A 91 -14.93 7.42 -9.17
CA PHE A 91 -14.03 6.43 -8.56
C PHE A 91 -14.38 5.00 -8.99
N ILE A 92 -15.65 4.62 -8.94
CA ILE A 92 -16.13 3.30 -9.41
C ILE A 92 -15.79 3.12 -10.90
N GLY A 93 -16.05 4.13 -11.73
CA GLY A 93 -15.72 4.13 -13.15
C GLY A 93 -14.22 3.99 -13.40
N ALA A 94 -13.38 4.69 -12.63
CA ALA A 94 -11.92 4.57 -12.72
C ALA A 94 -11.44 3.16 -12.34
N VAL A 95 -11.96 2.58 -11.25
CA VAL A 95 -11.64 1.21 -10.83
C VAL A 95 -12.05 0.19 -11.88
N ALA A 96 -13.27 0.31 -12.43
CA ALA A 96 -13.76 -0.56 -13.49
C ALA A 96 -12.91 -0.44 -14.77
N TYR A 97 -12.57 0.78 -15.17
CA TYR A 97 -11.70 1.04 -16.32
C TYR A 97 -10.31 0.43 -16.13
N ILE A 98 -9.68 0.63 -14.96
CA ILE A 98 -8.38 0.02 -14.63
C ILE A 98 -8.48 -1.50 -14.70
N GLY A 99 -9.56 -2.11 -14.17
CA GLY A 99 -9.79 -3.55 -14.23
C GLY A 99 -9.90 -4.08 -15.67
N LEU A 100 -10.70 -3.44 -16.51
CA LEU A 100 -10.83 -3.80 -17.93
C LEU A 100 -9.51 -3.60 -18.69
N TRP A 101 -8.80 -2.50 -18.43
CA TRP A 101 -7.49 -2.23 -19.01
C TRP A 101 -6.47 -3.30 -18.62
N LEU A 102 -6.42 -3.69 -17.35
CA LEU A 102 -5.57 -4.79 -16.87
C LEU A 102 -5.91 -6.11 -17.57
N ALA A 103 -7.19 -6.47 -17.62
CA ALA A 103 -7.64 -7.70 -18.28
C ALA A 103 -7.22 -7.74 -19.76
N LYS A 104 -7.40 -6.63 -20.49
CA LYS A 104 -6.99 -6.51 -21.88
C LYS A 104 -5.47 -6.68 -22.05
N ASN A 105 -4.67 -6.06 -21.18
CA ASN A 105 -3.20 -6.21 -21.25
C ASN A 105 -2.75 -7.65 -20.97
N VAL A 106 -3.38 -8.33 -20.02
CA VAL A 106 -3.10 -9.75 -19.74
C VAL A 106 -3.45 -10.62 -20.95
N LEU A 107 -4.60 -10.41 -21.59
CA LEU A 107 -5.00 -11.12 -22.80
C LEU A 107 -4.01 -10.86 -23.95
N ASN A 108 -3.63 -9.61 -24.19
CA ASN A 108 -2.64 -9.26 -25.21
C ASN A 108 -1.28 -9.91 -24.94
N SER A 109 -0.84 -9.98 -23.67
CA SER A 109 0.39 -10.70 -23.30
C SER A 109 0.28 -12.19 -23.60
N PHE A 110 -0.87 -12.83 -23.36
CA PHE A 110 -1.07 -14.23 -23.77
C PHE A 110 -1.06 -14.42 -25.29
N GLU A 111 -1.68 -13.52 -26.04
CA GLU A 111 -1.66 -13.56 -27.50
C GLU A 111 -0.23 -13.43 -28.05
N ASN A 112 0.53 -12.47 -27.52
CA ASN A 112 1.95 -12.28 -27.86
C ASN A 112 2.81 -13.50 -27.53
N ASP A 113 2.55 -14.19 -26.42
CA ASP A 113 3.26 -15.42 -26.05
C ASP A 113 2.92 -16.60 -26.98
N ILE A 114 1.66 -16.73 -27.41
CA ILE A 114 1.24 -17.76 -28.38
C ILE A 114 1.94 -17.51 -29.73
N ILE A 115 1.97 -16.24 -30.16
CA ILE A 115 2.59 -15.83 -31.41
C ILE A 115 4.11 -16.07 -31.35
N SER A 116 4.78 -15.67 -30.26
CA SER A 116 6.23 -15.86 -30.11
C SER A 116 6.63 -17.33 -29.98
N ALA A 117 5.76 -18.17 -29.40
CA ALA A 117 5.95 -19.62 -29.39
C ALA A 117 5.89 -20.24 -30.80
N HIS A 118 5.25 -19.57 -31.77
CA HIS A 118 5.12 -20.04 -33.15
C HIS A 118 6.29 -19.63 -34.07
N TYR A 119 6.98 -18.52 -33.78
CA TYR A 119 8.11 -18.05 -34.59
C TYR A 119 9.44 -18.76 -34.27
N LEU A 120 10.33 -18.81 -35.28
CA LEU A 120 11.61 -19.56 -35.34
C LEU A 120 12.37 -19.63 -34.03
N HIS A 121 12.43 -20.83 -33.44
CA HIS A 121 13.25 -21.12 -32.28
C HIS A 121 14.61 -21.68 -32.67
N PRO A 122 15.71 -21.29 -32.00
CA PRO A 122 17.03 -21.88 -32.21
C PRO A 122 17.02 -23.38 -31.88
N LYS A 123 17.96 -24.15 -32.45
CA LYS A 123 18.01 -25.63 -32.41
C LYS A 123 18.04 -26.27 -31.00
N GLY A 124 18.16 -25.50 -29.93
CA GLY A 124 18.15 -25.95 -28.52
C GLY A 124 16.97 -25.47 -27.69
N TYR A 125 15.92 -24.91 -28.30
CA TYR A 125 14.78 -24.36 -27.57
C TYR A 125 13.78 -25.44 -27.14
N SER A 126 13.51 -25.50 -25.83
CA SER A 126 12.43 -26.31 -25.28
C SER A 126 11.16 -25.46 -25.13
N ARG A 127 10.13 -25.77 -25.91
CA ARG A 127 8.79 -25.16 -25.78
C ARG A 127 8.25 -25.28 -24.35
N ALA A 128 8.45 -26.44 -23.72
CA ALA A 128 8.02 -26.67 -22.34
C ALA A 128 8.73 -25.74 -21.34
N GLY A 129 10.03 -25.47 -21.54
CA GLY A 129 10.79 -24.53 -20.72
C GLY A 129 10.33 -23.09 -20.85
N TYR A 130 10.05 -22.63 -22.07
CA TYR A 130 9.51 -21.30 -22.31
C TYR A 130 8.12 -21.09 -21.69
N TRP A 131 7.19 -22.02 -21.94
CA TRP A 131 5.84 -21.95 -21.36
C TRP A 131 5.89 -22.04 -19.83
N GLY A 132 6.76 -22.89 -19.28
CA GLY A 132 6.99 -22.97 -17.84
C GLY A 132 7.47 -21.63 -17.26
N SER A 133 8.41 -20.95 -17.92
CA SER A 133 8.91 -19.65 -17.47
C SER A 133 7.86 -18.54 -17.62
N SER A 134 7.16 -18.45 -18.75
CA SER A 134 6.14 -17.41 -18.98
C SER A 134 4.94 -17.58 -18.02
N LEU A 135 4.43 -18.80 -17.87
CA LEU A 135 3.34 -19.09 -16.93
C LEU A 135 3.76 -18.80 -15.49
N ALA A 136 5.00 -19.14 -15.10
CA ALA A 136 5.50 -18.86 -13.75
C ALA A 136 5.48 -17.35 -13.44
N VAL A 137 5.90 -16.49 -14.37
CA VAL A 137 5.86 -15.02 -14.18
C VAL A 137 4.42 -14.53 -14.02
N LYS A 138 3.47 -15.03 -14.82
CA LYS A 138 2.04 -14.66 -14.74
C LYS A 138 1.40 -15.11 -13.42
N VAL A 139 1.64 -16.35 -13.00
CA VAL A 139 1.13 -16.89 -11.73
C VAL A 139 1.75 -16.15 -10.54
N PHE A 140 3.04 -15.84 -10.61
CA PHE A 140 3.73 -15.09 -9.55
C PHE A 140 3.22 -13.65 -9.46
N LEU A 141 2.99 -12.98 -10.60
CA LEU A 141 2.36 -11.66 -10.63
C LEU A 141 0.95 -11.70 -10.02
N ALA A 142 0.10 -12.65 -10.43
CA ALA A 142 -1.26 -12.77 -9.90
C ALA A 142 -1.24 -12.96 -8.37
N SER A 143 -0.37 -13.86 -7.89
CA SER A 143 -0.17 -14.10 -6.46
C SER A 143 0.29 -12.84 -5.72
N MET A 144 1.24 -12.10 -6.29
CA MET A 144 1.73 -10.84 -5.72
C MET A 144 0.66 -9.74 -5.69
N ILE A 145 -0.22 -9.68 -6.68
CA ILE A 145 -1.38 -8.76 -6.67
C ILE A 145 -2.32 -9.12 -5.51
N PHE A 146 -2.66 -10.40 -5.33
CA PHE A 146 -3.50 -10.84 -4.21
C PHE A 146 -2.87 -10.53 -2.85
N ILE A 147 -1.56 -10.80 -2.69
CA ILE A 147 -0.83 -10.45 -1.46
C ILE A 147 -0.85 -8.94 -1.22
N THR A 148 -0.68 -8.14 -2.28
CA THR A 148 -0.68 -6.67 -2.17
C THR A 148 -2.06 -6.14 -1.77
N VAL A 149 -3.13 -6.64 -2.38
CA VAL A 149 -4.52 -6.28 -2.02
C VAL A 149 -4.83 -6.71 -0.58
N GLY A 150 -4.46 -7.93 -0.20
CA GLY A 150 -4.64 -8.43 1.17
C GLY A 150 -3.86 -7.60 2.19
N TYR A 151 -2.62 -7.21 1.85
CA TYR A 151 -1.79 -6.33 2.67
C TYR A 151 -2.45 -4.97 2.91
N PHE A 152 -2.94 -4.30 1.85
CA PHE A 152 -3.64 -3.03 1.99
C PHE A 152 -4.93 -3.17 2.80
N PHE A 153 -5.69 -4.25 2.56
CA PHE A 153 -6.90 -4.53 3.33
C PHE A 153 -6.59 -4.67 4.83
N VAL A 154 -5.63 -5.50 5.22
CA VAL A 154 -5.22 -5.69 6.62
C VAL A 154 -4.64 -4.40 7.22
N SER A 155 -3.83 -3.67 6.45
CA SER A 155 -3.20 -2.43 6.90
C SER A 155 -4.26 -1.36 7.21
N ILE A 156 -5.25 -1.20 6.35
CA ILE A 156 -6.34 -0.22 6.52
C ILE A 156 -7.31 -0.67 7.63
N ARG A 157 -7.65 -1.97 7.70
CA ARG A 157 -8.64 -2.47 8.67
C ARG A 157 -8.11 -2.63 10.09
N ALA A 158 -6.84 -2.98 10.26
CA ALA A 158 -6.32 -3.41 11.56
C ALA A 158 -5.06 -2.64 11.97
N VAL A 159 -4.03 -2.60 11.13
CA VAL A 159 -2.70 -2.12 11.54
C VAL A 159 -2.67 -0.60 11.76
N LEU A 160 -3.10 0.18 10.77
CA LEU A 160 -3.09 1.65 10.85
C LEU A 160 -4.01 2.16 11.97
N PRO A 161 -5.24 1.64 12.15
CA PRO A 161 -6.06 2.02 13.31
C PRO A 161 -5.45 1.66 14.66
N ALA A 162 -4.78 0.51 14.79
CA ALA A 162 -4.12 0.14 16.04
C ALA A 162 -2.96 1.10 16.38
N LEU A 163 -2.17 1.48 15.37
CA LEU A 163 -1.12 2.50 15.52
C LEU A 163 -1.71 3.88 15.83
N ALA A 164 -2.83 4.24 15.20
CA ALA A 164 -3.54 5.47 15.48
C ALA A 164 -4.07 5.52 16.91
N ALA A 165 -4.68 4.44 17.41
CA ALA A 165 -5.16 4.33 18.78
C ALA A 165 -4.02 4.41 19.80
N LEU A 166 -2.86 3.83 19.49
CA LEU A 166 -1.67 3.90 20.34
C LEU A 166 -1.15 5.34 20.42
N ALA A 167 -1.05 6.05 19.29
CA ALA A 167 -0.73 7.48 19.26
C ALA A 167 -1.78 8.35 19.99
N GLY A 168 -3.07 8.03 19.86
CA GLY A 168 -4.16 8.70 20.55
C GLY A 168 -4.07 8.53 22.07
N SER A 169 -3.85 7.30 22.55
CA SER A 169 -3.72 6.99 23.98
C SER A 169 -2.59 7.78 24.65
N ALA A 170 -1.45 7.94 23.97
CA ALA A 170 -0.32 8.76 24.41
C ALA A 170 -0.69 10.22 24.62
N ALA A 171 -1.63 10.75 23.83
CA ALA A 171 -2.14 12.10 23.98
C ALA A 171 -3.18 12.22 25.11
N TYR A 172 -3.92 11.16 25.46
CA TYR A 172 -4.97 11.16 26.50
C TYR A 172 -4.43 10.97 27.91
N ASN A 173 -3.53 10.01 28.11
CA ASN A 173 -2.90 9.75 29.42
C ASN A 173 -1.44 10.19 29.34
N PHE A 174 -1.20 11.48 29.57
CA PHE A 174 0.12 12.07 29.36
C PHE A 174 1.07 11.74 30.53
N GLU A 175 1.73 10.59 30.41
CA GLU A 175 2.93 10.24 31.18
C GLU A 175 4.13 10.41 30.26
N LEU A 176 4.95 11.44 30.50
CA LEU A 176 5.96 11.92 29.55
C LEU A 176 6.83 10.81 28.94
N GLN A 177 7.27 9.84 29.75
CA GLN A 177 8.11 8.73 29.28
C GLN A 177 7.34 7.72 28.41
N ASN A 178 6.13 7.33 28.81
CA ASN A 178 5.31 6.34 28.09
C ASN A 178 4.70 6.95 26.82
N SER A 179 4.26 8.21 26.88
CA SER A 179 3.67 8.91 25.74
C SER A 179 4.67 9.11 24.60
N VAL A 180 5.93 9.48 24.91
CA VAL A 180 6.99 9.64 23.88
C VAL A 180 7.27 8.31 23.17
N LEU A 181 7.34 7.21 23.93
CA LEU A 181 7.57 5.88 23.36
C LEU A 181 6.42 5.44 22.44
N TYR A 182 5.17 5.64 22.87
CA TYR A 182 4.00 5.28 22.06
C TYR A 182 3.90 6.10 20.78
N ILE A 183 4.18 7.41 20.83
CA ILE A 183 4.18 8.26 19.63
C ILE A 183 5.27 7.83 18.66
N LEU A 184 6.50 7.63 19.14
CA LEU A 184 7.62 7.17 18.31
C LEU A 184 7.32 5.81 17.67
N PHE A 185 6.82 4.85 18.44
CA PHE A 185 6.49 3.53 17.94
C PHE A 185 5.37 3.58 16.89
N SER A 186 4.36 4.42 17.09
CA SER A 186 3.28 4.61 16.13
C SER A 186 3.76 5.21 14.81
N ILE A 187 4.63 6.22 14.87
CA ILE A 187 5.21 6.87 13.69
C ILE A 187 6.13 5.90 12.92
N VAL A 188 7.02 5.20 13.63
CA VAL A 188 7.93 4.24 13.00
C VAL A 188 7.13 3.06 12.42
N GLY A 189 6.13 2.56 13.14
CA GLY A 189 5.24 1.50 12.68
C GLY A 189 4.47 1.90 11.43
N GLY A 190 3.91 3.12 11.40
CA GLY A 190 3.17 3.60 10.22
C GLY A 190 4.09 3.84 9.02
N ALA A 191 5.30 4.36 9.23
CA ALA A 191 6.30 4.49 8.18
C ALA A 191 6.73 3.13 7.62
N LEU A 192 6.86 2.11 8.48
CA LEU A 192 7.17 0.74 8.07
C LEU A 192 6.02 0.12 7.26
N VAL A 193 4.77 0.37 7.64
CA VAL A 193 3.60 -0.05 6.85
C VAL A 193 3.60 0.61 5.46
N LEU A 194 3.91 1.90 5.38
CA LEU A 194 4.02 2.58 4.08
C LEU A 194 5.17 2.01 3.24
N TYR A 195 6.33 1.79 3.85
CA TYR A 195 7.48 1.21 3.17
C TYR A 195 7.19 -0.17 2.59
N ILE A 196 6.62 -1.09 3.38
CA ILE A 196 6.25 -2.43 2.88
C ILE A 196 5.22 -2.33 1.75
N GLY A 197 4.23 -1.45 1.87
CA GLY A 197 3.25 -1.22 0.80
C GLY A 197 3.88 -0.76 -0.51
N VAL A 198 4.81 0.21 -0.44
CA VAL A 198 5.55 0.68 -1.62
C VAL A 198 6.44 -0.41 -2.20
N MET A 199 7.06 -1.23 -1.35
CA MET A 199 7.88 -2.37 -1.80
C MET A 199 7.07 -3.42 -2.55
N LEU A 200 5.89 -3.77 -2.05
CA LEU A 200 4.97 -4.70 -2.74
C LEU A 200 4.55 -4.15 -4.11
N LEU A 201 4.16 -2.87 -4.18
CA LEU A 201 3.81 -2.20 -5.43
C LEU A 201 5.00 -2.16 -6.41
N ARG A 202 6.22 -1.96 -5.91
CA ARG A 202 7.44 -1.97 -6.72
C ARG A 202 7.70 -3.36 -7.31
N VAL A 203 7.50 -4.42 -6.53
CA VAL A 203 7.61 -5.82 -7.01
C VAL A 203 6.57 -6.10 -8.08
N VAL A 204 5.30 -5.74 -7.84
CA VAL A 204 4.22 -5.90 -8.83
C VAL A 204 4.54 -5.13 -10.12
N SER A 205 5.00 -3.88 -10.02
CA SER A 205 5.40 -3.09 -11.19
C SER A 205 6.58 -3.70 -11.94
N HIS A 206 7.55 -4.28 -11.24
CA HIS A 206 8.69 -4.94 -11.86
C HIS A 206 8.26 -6.22 -12.60
N LEU A 207 7.42 -7.05 -11.98
CA LEU A 207 6.85 -8.25 -12.60
C LEU A 207 5.96 -7.91 -13.79
N TRP A 208 5.21 -6.81 -13.72
CA TRP A 208 4.41 -6.33 -14.83
C TRP A 208 5.26 -5.95 -16.05
N LYS A 209 6.46 -5.40 -15.84
CA LYS A 209 7.40 -5.08 -16.93
C LYS A 209 8.07 -6.32 -17.53
N MET A 210 7.97 -7.48 -16.88
CA MET A 210 8.49 -8.74 -17.38
C MET A 210 7.46 -9.54 -18.21
N LEU A 211 6.20 -9.08 -18.24
CA LEU A 211 5.14 -9.61 -19.11
C LEU A 211 5.18 -8.99 -20.51
#